data_AF-A0A7V0N096-F1
#
_entry.id   AF-A0A7V0N096-F1
#
_cell.length_a   1.000
_cell.length_b   1.000
_cell.length_c   1.000
_cell.angle_alpha   90.00
_cell.angle_beta   90.00
_cell.angle_gamma   90.00
#
_symmetry.space_group_name_H-M   'P 1'
#
loop_
_entity.id
_entity.type
_entity.pdbx_description
1 polymer ?
#
loop_
_entity_poly.entity_id
_entity_poly.type
_entity_poly.pdbx_seq_one_letter_code
_entity_poly.pdbx_strand_id
1 'polypeptide(L)'
;MGDLIGKLSLSLFEKICVMIVAAYLITRTRYFNNLISKRPTFWDRLILILVFGGFSIYGTYSGVEIFGAIANTRDLGPMVAGLVGGPVIGLGAGLIGGIHRYFLGGFTFIPCSLA
;
A
#
# COMPACT_ATOMS: atom_id res chain seq x y z
N MET A 1 15.10 10.90 -23.12
CA MET A 1 13.70 10.92 -22.63
C MET A 1 13.10 9.51 -22.63
N GLY A 2 13.14 8.78 -23.76
CA GLY A 2 12.60 7.41 -23.87
C GLY A 2 13.19 6.41 -22.86
N ASP A 3 14.51 6.41 -22.67
CA ASP A 3 15.16 5.47 -21.73
C ASP A 3 14.83 5.73 -20.26
N LEU A 4 14.58 7.00 -19.90
CA LEU A 4 14.22 7.36 -18.53
C LEU A 4 12.79 6.91 -18.21
N ILE A 5 11.87 7.14 -19.14
CA ILE A 5 10.47 6.69 -19.04
C ILE A 5 10.42 5.16 -18.96
N GLY A 6 11.16 4.46 -19.82
CA GLY A 6 11.23 3.00 -19.83
C GLY A 6 11.77 2.42 -18.51
N LYS A 7 12.86 2.99 -17.98
CA LYS A 7 13.41 2.57 -16.68
C LYS A 7 12.44 2.80 -15.53
N LEU A 8 11.73 3.92 -15.55
CA LEU A 8 10.75 4.25 -14.52
C LEU A 8 9.54 3.31 -14.55
N SER A 9 8.97 3.08 -15.74
CA SER A 9 7.84 2.15 -15.89
C SER A 9 8.22 0.72 -15.50
N LEU A 10 9.42 0.27 -15.87
CA LEU A 10 9.92 -1.05 -15.48
C LEU A 10 10.10 -1.17 -13.96
N SER A 11 10.69 -0.14 -13.34
CA SER A 11 10.88 -0.11 -11.88
C SER A 11 9.55 -0.16 -11.13
N LEU A 12 8.58 0.68 -11.53
CA LEU A 12 7.24 0.68 -10.91
C LEU A 12 6.52 -0.66 -11.14
N PHE A 13 6.61 -1.22 -12.35
CA PHE A 13 6.01 -2.51 -12.66
C PHE A 13 6.58 -3.65 -11.80
N GLU A 14 7.91 -3.68 -11.61
CA GLU A 14 8.56 -4.63 -10.70
C GLU A 14 7.99 -4.52 -9.27
N LYS A 15 7.81 -3.30 -8.75
CA LYS A 15 7.25 -3.09 -7.40
C LYS A 15 5.78 -3.51 -7.32
N ILE A 16 4.99 -3.26 -8.36
CA ILE A 16 3.60 -3.71 -8.44
C ILE A 16 3.54 -5.25 -8.42
N CYS A 17 4.39 -5.94 -9.19
CA CYS A 17 4.45 -7.39 -9.19
C CYS A 17 4.76 -7.96 -7.80
N VAL A 18 5.77 -7.39 -7.10
CA VAL A 18 6.10 -7.79 -5.73
C VAL A 18 4.91 -7.60 -4.79
N MET A 19 4.22 -6.47 -4.89
CA MET A 19 3.02 -6.20 -4.10
C MET A 19 1.87 -7.16 -4.38
N ILE A 20 1.63 -7.50 -5.64
CA ILE A 20 0.58 -8.47 -6.04
C ILE A 20 0.90 -9.85 -5.48
N VAL A 21 2.14 -10.31 -5.60
CA VAL A 21 2.57 -11.61 -5.04
C VAL A 21 2.38 -11.60 -3.53
N ALA A 22 2.80 -10.54 -2.85
CA ALA A 22 2.64 -10.42 -1.40
C ALA A 22 1.16 -10.41 -0.99
N ALA A 23 0.30 -9.67 -1.71
CA ALA A 23 -1.14 -9.66 -1.50
C ALA A 23 -1.76 -11.05 -1.72
N TYR A 24 -1.36 -11.76 -2.78
CA TYR A 24 -1.79 -13.13 -3.04
C TYR A 24 -1.40 -14.07 -1.90
N LEU A 25 -0.17 -13.98 -1.37
CA LEU A 25 0.23 -14.78 -0.22
C LEU A 25 -0.65 -14.52 1.02
N ILE A 26 -1.02 -13.26 1.27
CA ILE A 26 -1.95 -12.91 2.35
C ILE A 26 -3.31 -13.58 2.14
N THR A 27 -3.81 -13.63 0.90
CA THR A 27 -5.10 -14.29 0.63
C THR A 27 -5.12 -15.77 0.99
N ARG A 28 -3.94 -16.41 1.09
CA ARG A 28 -3.79 -17.81 1.49
C ARG A 28 -3.66 -18.03 3.00
N THR A 29 -3.68 -16.96 3.80
CA THR A 29 -3.53 -17.04 5.26
C THR A 29 -4.88 -17.26 5.96
N ARG A 30 -4.82 -17.77 7.20
CA ARG A 30 -6.02 -17.99 8.03
C ARG A 30 -6.78 -16.69 8.33
N TYR A 31 -6.06 -15.59 8.54
CA TYR A 31 -6.63 -14.26 8.80
C TYR A 31 -7.58 -13.82 7.69
N PHE A 32 -7.17 -14.07 6.45
CA PHE A 32 -7.95 -13.73 5.27
C PHE A 32 -9.15 -14.67 5.07
N ASN A 33 -8.97 -15.97 5.29
CA ASN A 33 -10.08 -16.92 5.25
C ASN A 33 -11.15 -16.63 6.31
N ASN A 34 -10.77 -16.19 7.51
CA ASN A 34 -11.72 -15.77 8.56
C ASN A 34 -12.54 -14.55 8.13
N LEU A 35 -11.91 -13.64 7.38
CA LEU A 35 -12.54 -12.47 6.78
C LEU A 35 -13.64 -12.86 5.79
N ILE A 36 -13.31 -13.74 4.84
CA ILE A 36 -14.26 -14.26 3.84
C ILE A 36 -15.38 -15.07 4.50
N SER A 37 -15.05 -15.85 5.53
CA SER A 37 -16.02 -16.65 6.29
C SER A 37 -16.95 -15.79 7.16
N LYS A 38 -16.88 -14.45 7.05
CA LYS A 38 -17.67 -13.46 7.81
C LYS A 38 -17.58 -13.65 9.33
N ARG A 39 -16.49 -14.24 9.81
CA ARG A 39 -16.16 -14.34 11.24
C ARG A 39 -14.81 -13.66 11.54
N PRO A 40 -14.55 -12.43 11.04
CA PRO A 40 -13.30 -11.76 11.31
C PRO A 40 -13.22 -11.39 12.79
N THR A 41 -12.22 -11.92 13.48
CA THR A 41 -11.86 -11.46 14.81
C THR A 41 -11.27 -10.06 14.73
N PHE A 42 -11.26 -9.36 15.86
CA PHE A 42 -10.56 -8.08 15.97
C PHE A 42 -9.08 -8.20 15.55
N TRP A 43 -8.44 -9.32 15.91
CA TRP A 43 -7.05 -9.62 15.56
C TRP A 43 -6.84 -9.85 14.07
N ASP A 44 -7.76 -10.53 13.37
CA ASP A 44 -7.67 -10.71 11.91
C ASP A 44 -7.67 -9.35 11.22
N ARG A 45 -8.56 -8.44 11.63
CA ARG A 45 -8.64 -7.08 11.08
C ARG A 45 -7.38 -6.27 11.37
N LEU A 46 -6.90 -6.30 12.61
CA LEU A 46 -5.71 -5.56 13.02
C LEU A 46 -4.46 -6.03 12.25
N ILE A 47 -4.28 -7.34 12.11
CA ILE A 47 -3.16 -7.90 11.35
C ILE A 47 -3.23 -7.47 9.88
N LEU A 48 -4.40 -7.53 9.25
CA LEU A 48 -4.55 -7.09 7.87
C LEU A 48 -4.30 -5.58 7.71
N ILE A 49 -4.80 -4.75 8.63
CA ILE A 49 -4.51 -3.31 8.66
C ILE A 49 -3.00 -3.05 8.72
N LEU A 50 -2.30 -3.72 9.63
CA LEU A 50 -0.86 -3.54 9.80
C LEU A 50 -0.06 -4.04 8.60
N VAL A 51 -0.43 -5.18 8.02
CA VAL A 51 0.28 -5.75 6.86
C VAL A 51 0.10 -4.87 5.62
N PHE A 52 -1.13 -4.49 5.28
CA PHE A 52 -1.38 -3.63 4.13
C PHE A 52 -0.90 -2.19 4.35
N GLY A 53 -0.95 -1.68 5.59
CA GLY A 53 -0.30 -0.42 5.96
C GLY A 53 1.22 -0.49 5.80
N GLY A 54 1.84 -1.61 6.17
CA GLY A 54 3.25 -1.89 5.92
C GLY A 54 3.60 -1.90 4.43
N PHE A 55 2.75 -2.47 3.58
CA PHE A 55 2.93 -2.37 2.12
C PHE A 55 2.83 -0.94 1.61
N SER A 56 1.97 -0.11 2.22
CA SER A 56 1.90 1.32 1.91
C SER A 56 3.23 2.03 2.21
N ILE A 57 3.79 1.78 3.40
CA ILE A 57 5.10 2.30 3.80
C ILE A 57 6.19 1.83 2.84
N TYR A 58 6.24 0.53 2.54
CA TYR A 58 7.18 -0.06 1.59
C TYR A 58 7.07 0.56 0.19
N GLY A 59 5.84 0.77 -0.31
CA GLY A 59 5.57 1.41 -1.59
C GLY A 59 6.09 2.84 -1.65
N THR A 60 6.08 3.56 -0.52
CA THR A 60 6.63 4.93 -0.41
C THR A 60 8.15 4.92 -0.55
N TYR A 61 8.84 4.06 0.18
CA TYR A 61 10.32 3.97 0.12
C TYR A 61 10.84 3.36 -1.17
N SER A 62 10.04 2.53 -1.83
CA SER A 62 10.37 1.95 -3.14
C SER A 62 10.10 2.91 -4.30
N GLY A 63 9.64 4.14 -4.00
CA GLY A 63 9.36 5.15 -4.99
C GLY A 63 10.61 5.74 -5.62
N VAL A 64 10.45 6.34 -6.79
CA VAL A 64 11.52 7.00 -7.54
C VAL A 64 11.27 8.50 -7.55
N GLU A 65 12.28 9.29 -7.25
CA GLU A 65 12.21 10.75 -7.35
C GLU A 65 12.26 11.21 -8.80
N ILE A 66 11.29 12.03 -9.19
CA ILE A 66 11.18 12.63 -10.51
C ILE A 66 10.71 14.06 -10.35
N PHE A 67 11.48 15.02 -10.86
CA PHE A 67 11.13 16.44 -10.81
C PHE A 67 10.76 16.97 -9.40
N GLY A 68 11.40 16.44 -8.35
CA GLY A 68 11.14 16.83 -6.96
C GLY A 68 9.87 16.21 -6.34
N ALA A 69 9.21 15.28 -7.04
CA ALA A 69 8.10 14.48 -6.53
C ALA A 69 8.47 12.99 -6.51
N ILE A 70 7.90 12.24 -5.57
CA ILE A 70 8.17 10.80 -5.42
C ILE A 70 7.05 10.03 -6.13
N ALA A 71 7.37 9.42 -7.28
CA ALA A 71 6.50 8.46 -7.94
C ALA A 71 6.57 7.13 -7.20
N ASN A 72 5.46 6.70 -6.59
CA ASN A 72 5.44 5.56 -5.69
C ASN A 72 4.19 4.70 -5.92
N THR A 73 4.16 3.52 -5.29
CA THR A 73 3.05 2.56 -5.36
C THR A 73 2.34 2.40 -4.02
N ARG A 74 2.39 3.44 -3.17
CA ARG A 74 1.91 3.43 -1.77
C ARG A 74 0.43 3.11 -1.65
N ASP A 75 -0.37 3.62 -2.58
CA ASP A 75 -1.84 3.57 -2.48
C ASP A 75 -2.38 2.16 -2.78
N LEU A 76 -1.58 1.28 -3.40
CA LEU A 76 -1.96 -0.10 -3.68
C LEU A 76 -2.27 -0.90 -2.41
N GLY A 77 -1.53 -0.67 -1.32
CA GLY A 77 -1.76 -1.38 -0.05
C GLY A 77 -3.16 -1.09 0.51
N PRO A 78 -3.48 0.18 0.83
CA PRO A 78 -4.79 0.58 1.32
C PRO A 78 -5.93 0.28 0.33
N MET A 79 -5.70 0.46 -0.97
CA MET A 79 -6.70 0.16 -2.01
C MET A 79 -7.08 -1.33 -2.00
N VAL A 80 -6.09 -2.24 -2.03
CA VAL A 80 -6.35 -3.68 -1.99
C VAL A 80 -6.95 -4.07 -0.65
N ALA A 81 -6.48 -3.50 0.46
CA ALA A 81 -7.03 -3.73 1.79
C ALA A 81 -8.52 -3.36 1.88
N GLY A 82 -8.93 -2.23 1.29
CA GLY A 82 -10.32 -1.77 1.26
C GLY A 82 -11.19 -2.64 0.36
N LEU A 83 -10.69 -2.96 -0.84
CA LEU A 83 -11.41 -3.79 -1.80
C LEU A 83 -11.68 -5.19 -1.24
N VAL A 84 -10.68 -5.78 -0.59
CA VAL A 84 -10.72 -7.19 -0.21
C VAL A 84 -11.13 -7.39 1.24
N GLY A 85 -10.73 -6.48 2.13
CA GLY A 85 -11.01 -6.54 3.56
C GLY A 85 -12.10 -5.60 4.07
N GLY A 86 -12.67 -4.80 3.18
CA GLY A 86 -13.73 -3.85 3.50
C GLY A 86 -13.20 -2.51 4.04
N PRO A 87 -14.11 -1.53 4.21
CA PRO A 87 -13.75 -0.13 4.41
C PRO A 87 -12.93 0.12 5.67
N VAL A 88 -13.19 -0.62 6.76
CA VAL A 88 -12.46 -0.45 8.02
C VAL A 88 -10.99 -0.84 7.87
N ILE A 89 -10.70 -1.91 7.14
CA ILE A 89 -9.32 -2.39 6.95
C ILE A 89 -8.58 -1.47 5.98
N GLY A 90 -9.26 -1.04 4.90
CA GLY A 90 -8.73 -0.05 3.95
C GLY A 90 -8.39 1.28 4.61
N LEU A 91 -9.31 1.85 5.38
CA LEU A 91 -9.09 3.11 6.11
C LEU A 91 -7.97 2.98 7.13
N GLY A 92 -7.91 1.87 7.88
CA GLY A 92 -6.82 1.63 8.82
C GLY A 92 -5.45 1.58 8.14
N ALA A 93 -5.33 0.83 7.04
CA ALA A 93 -4.10 0.74 6.27
C ALA A 93 -3.73 2.10 5.63
N GLY A 94 -4.73 2.83 5.12
CA GLY A 94 -4.57 4.16 4.53
C GLY A 94 -4.08 5.19 5.54
N LEU A 95 -4.62 5.20 6.76
CA LEU A 95 -4.16 6.07 7.84
C LEU A 95 -2.69 5.79 8.19
N ILE A 96 -2.27 4.53 8.24
CA ILE A 96 -0.87 4.17 8.49
C ILE A 96 0.03 4.77 7.40
N GLY A 97 -0.31 4.56 6.12
CA GLY A 97 0.45 5.08 4.98
C GLY A 97 0.46 6.60 4.88
N GLY A 98 -0.69 7.24 5.14
CA GLY A 98 -0.88 8.69 5.11
C GLY A 98 -0.12 9.39 6.23
N ILE A 99 -0.27 8.91 7.47
CA ILE A 99 0.47 9.43 8.63
C ILE A 99 1.98 9.27 8.40
N HIS A 100 2.43 8.10 7.94
CA HIS A 100 3.84 7.90 7.62
C HIS A 100 4.33 8.88 6.55
N ARG A 101 3.53 9.12 5.50
CA ARG A 101 3.88 10.08 4.43
C ARG A 101 3.95 11.51 4.94
N TYR A 102 3.11 11.88 5.91
CA TYR A 102 3.10 13.21 6.52
C TYR A 102 4.45 13.52 7.18
N PHE A 103 4.99 12.56 7.93
CA PHE A 103 6.27 12.71 8.62
C PHE A 103 7.50 12.78 7.70
N LEU A 104 7.40 12.29 6.46
CA LEU A 104 8.48 12.36 5.48
C LEU A 104 8.69 13.77 4.90
N GLY A 105 7.71 14.69 5.03
CA GLY A 105 7.81 16.06 4.51
C GLY A 105 7.95 16.14 2.98
N GLY A 106 8.48 17.25 2.47
CA GLY A 106 8.62 17.52 1.03
C GLY A 106 7.36 18.13 0.40
N PHE A 107 7.46 18.60 -0.85
CA PHE A 107 6.42 19.43 -1.48
C PHE A 107 5.03 18.78 -1.54
N THR A 108 4.95 17.45 -1.66
CA THR A 108 3.68 16.71 -1.80
C THR A 108 3.16 16.10 -0.50
N PHE A 109 3.72 16.44 0.67
CA PHE A 109 3.37 15.74 1.91
C PHE A 109 1.89 15.88 2.30
N ILE A 110 1.31 17.09 2.26
CA ILE A 110 -0.10 17.32 2.58
C ILE A 110 -1.05 16.59 1.62
N PRO A 111 -0.97 16.79 0.29
CA PRO A 111 -1.91 16.15 -0.63
C PRO A 111 -1.77 14.63 -0.62
N CYS A 112 -0.55 14.09 -0.56
CA CYS A 112 -0.38 12.64 -0.49
C CYS A 112 -0.85 12.06 0.85
N SER A 113 -0.73 12.77 1.98
CA SER A 113 -1.15 12.21 3.27
C SER A 113 -2.67 12.11 3.44
N LEU A 114 -3.43 12.91 2.67
CA LEU A 114 -4.89 12.96 2.71
C LEU A 114 -5.58 12.11 1.64
N ALA A 115 -4.88 11.75 0.56
CA ALA A 115 -5.39 10.89 -0.50
C ALA A 115 -5.41 9.43 -0.06
#